data_AF-D2A1L8-F1
#
_entry.id   AF-D2A1L8-F1
#
_cell.length_a   1.000
_cell.length_b   1.000
_cell.length_c   1.000
_cell.angle_alpha   90.00
_cell.angle_beta   90.00
_cell.angle_gamma   90.00
#
_symmetry.space_group_name_H-M   'P 1'
#
loop_
_entity.id
_entity.type
_entity.pdbx_description
1 polymer ?
#
loop_
_entity_poly.entity_id
_entity_poly.type
_entity_poly.pdbx_seq_one_letter_code
_entity_poly.pdbx_strand_id
1 'polypeptide(L)' 'MASTACCKIGSDGTHTVIKQCILKTDEGEFDCECICKCECTGDCKNCTCDCKCTPETAQKIQTADGVKYRCECKCKC' A
#
# COMPACT_ATOMS: atom_id res chain seq x y z
N MET A 1 -13.70 -5.27 -1.15
CA MET A 1 -12.47 -4.47 -1.35
C MET A 1 -11.82 -4.96 -2.64
N ALA A 2 -11.59 -4.08 -3.61
CA ALA A 2 -11.00 -4.47 -4.89
C ALA A 2 -9.52 -4.79 -4.69
N SER A 3 -9.15 -6.06 -4.89
CA SER A 3 -7.75 -6.50 -4.93
C SER A 3 -7.14 -6.02 -6.24
N THR A 4 -6.44 -4.88 -6.23
CA THR A 4 -5.72 -4.41 -7.41
C THR A 4 -4.55 -5.35 -7.66
N ALA A 5 -4.63 -6.13 -8.74
CA ALA A 5 -3.54 -7.02 -9.14
C ALA A 5 -2.28 -6.20 -9.41
N CYS A 6 -1.24 -6.43 -8.63
CA CYS A 6 0.01 -5.68 -8.71
C CYS A 6 0.95 -6.21 -9.81
N CYS A 7 0.85 -7.50 -10.11
CA CYS A 7 1.60 -8.18 -11.18
C CYS A 7 0.66 -8.60 -12.31
N LYS A 8 1.01 -8.24 -13.55
CA LYS A 8 0.36 -8.79 -14.75
C LYS A 8 1.15 -10.00 -15.26
N ILE A 9 0.45 -10.95 -15.87
CA ILE A 9 1.09 -12.13 -16.49
C ILE A 9 2.09 -11.65 -17.56
N GLY A 10 3.34 -12.12 -17.46
CA GLY A 10 4.43 -11.76 -18.37
C GLY A 10 5.15 -10.45 -18.04
N SER A 11 4.94 -9.88 -16.85
CA SER A 11 5.71 -8.73 -16.34
C SER A 11 6.75 -9.21 -15.33
N ASP A 12 8.02 -9.01 -15.67
CA ASP A 12 9.16 -9.21 -14.76
C ASP A 12 9.68 -7.84 -14.32
N GLY A 13 9.83 -7.65 -13.01
CA GLY A 13 10.36 -6.42 -12.42
C GLY A 13 9.66 -5.99 -11.12
N THR A 14 10.04 -4.81 -10.62
CA THR A 14 9.44 -4.22 -9.43
C THR A 14 8.27 -3.33 -9.82
N HIS A 15 7.06 -3.71 -9.40
CA HIS A 15 5.86 -2.93 -9.59
C HIS A 15 5.51 -2.18 -8.31
N THR A 16 5.19 -0.89 -8.44
CA THR A 16 4.74 -0.08 -7.31
C THR A 16 3.29 0.31 -7.51
N VAL A 17 2.44 0.00 -6.54
CA VAL A 17 1.03 0.40 -6.50
C VAL A 17 0.82 1.28 -5.28
N ILE A 18 0.20 2.44 -5.48
CA ILE A 18 -0.20 3.32 -4.38
C ILE A 18 -1.68 3.10 -4.11
N LYS A 19 -2.00 2.82 -2.85
CA LYS A 19 -3.37 2.62 -2.36
C LYS A 19 -3.67 3.71 -1.35
N GLN A 20 -4.60 4.59 -1.71
CA GLN A 20 -5.09 5.61 -0.80
C GLN A 20 -6.27 5.04 -0.01
N CYS A 21 -6.28 5.25 1.30
CA CYS A 21 -7.35 4.83 2.19
C CYS A 21 -7.40 5.73 3.43
N ILE A 22 -8.51 5.69 4.15
CA ILE A 22 -8.70 6.47 5.36
C ILE A 22 -8.26 5.64 6.58
N LEU A 23 -7.32 6.16 7.35
CA LEU A 23 -6.94 5.62 8.65
C LEU A 23 -7.84 6.21 9.73
N LYS A 24 -8.55 5.36 10.46
CA LYS A 24 -9.34 5.74 11.64
C LYS A 24 -8.52 5.50 12.89
N THR A 25 -8.32 6.53 13.69
CA THR A 25 -7.71 6.45 15.03
C THR A 25 -8.65 7.05 16.07
N ASP A 26 -8.32 6.93 17.35
CA ASP A 26 -9.05 7.59 18.43
C ASP A 26 -9.07 9.14 18.29
N GLU A 27 -8.13 9.72 17.55
CA GLU A 27 -8.04 11.16 17.28
C GLU A 27 -8.95 11.60 16.11
N GLY A 28 -9.37 10.68 15.23
CA GLY A 28 -10.20 10.99 14.06
C GLY A 28 -9.86 10.18 12.81
N GLU A 29 -10.33 10.68 11.65
CA GLU A 29 -10.09 10.10 10.34
C GLU A 29 -8.96 10.86 9.61
N PHE A 30 -7.96 10.14 9.12
CA PHE A 30 -6.80 10.72 8.44
C PHE A 30 -6.55 10.05 7.10
N ASP A 31 -6.11 10.81 6.11
CA ASP A 31 -5.66 10.26 4.83
C ASP A 31 -4.41 9.40 5.01
N CYS A 32 -4.44 8.20 4.44
CA CYS A 32 -3.37 7.23 4.53
C CYS A 32 -3.00 6.65 3.15
N GLU A 33 -1.74 6.80 2.77
CA GLU A 33 -1.21 6.34 1.49
C GLU A 33 -0.30 5.13 1.68
N CYS A 34 -0.77 3.96 1.27
CA CYS A 34 0.00 2.73 1.29
C CYS A 34 0.70 2.46 -0.02
N ILE A 35 2.02 2.29 0.03
CA ILE A 35 2.86 1.98 -1.11
C ILE A 35 3.19 0.50 -1.08
N CYS A 36 2.66 -0.19 -2.07
CA CYS A 36 2.83 -1.61 -2.29
C CYS A 36 3.94 -1.82 -3.32
N LYS A 37 5.09 -2.33 -2.89
CA LYS A 37 6.16 -2.74 -3.80
C LYS A 37 6.07 -4.24 -4.01
N CYS A 38 5.74 -4.65 -5.22
CA CYS A 38 5.63 -6.05 -5.61
C CYS A 38 6.81 -6.41 -6.50
N GLU A 39 7.50 -7.50 -6.17
CA GLU A 39 8.52 -8.05 -7.04
C GLU A 39 7.87 -9.16 -7.86
N CYS A 40 7.58 -8.85 -9.12
CA CYS A 40 7.02 -9.81 -10.06
C CYS A 40 8.18 -10.55 -10.73
N THR A 41 8.31 -11.83 -10.43
CA THR A 41 9.18 -12.78 -11.15
C THR A 41 8.27 -13.79 -11.85
N GLY A 42 8.61 -14.28 -13.03
CA GLY A 42 7.74 -15.02 -13.96
C GLY A 42 6.62 -15.95 -13.43
N ASP A 43 6.76 -16.57 -12.26
CA ASP A 43 5.74 -17.42 -11.60
C ASP A 43 4.73 -16.64 -10.71
N CYS A 44 5.01 -15.38 -10.40
CA CYS A 44 4.22 -14.49 -9.56
C CYS A 44 2.92 -14.07 -10.27
N LYS A 45 1.87 -14.86 -10.11
CA LYS A 45 0.52 -14.59 -10.59
C LYS A 45 -0.35 -14.14 -9.42
N ASN A 46 -1.01 -12.99 -9.56
CA ASN A 46 -1.91 -12.42 -8.53
C ASN A 46 -1.22 -11.94 -7.25
N CYS A 47 -0.11 -11.22 -7.35
CA CYS A 47 0.43 -10.51 -6.19
C CYS A 47 -0.62 -9.49 -5.70
N THR A 48 -1.20 -9.74 -4.54
CA THR A 48 -2.18 -8.86 -3.91
C THR A 48 -1.50 -8.09 -2.79
N CYS A 49 -1.61 -6.77 -2.83
CA CYS A 49 -1.20 -5.94 -1.72
C CYS A 49 -2.30 -5.86 -0.65
N ASP A 50 -2.12 -6.61 0.44
CA ASP A 50 -2.98 -6.53 1.62
C ASP A 50 -2.43 -5.52 2.66
N CYS A 51 -1.79 -4.43 2.20
CA CYS A 51 -1.45 -3.34 3.12
C CYS A 51 -2.73 -2.87 3.83
N LYS A 52 -2.74 -3.00 5.15
CA LYS A 52 -3.71 -2.35 6.01
C LYS A 52 -3.08 -1.06 6.51
N CYS A 53 -3.72 0.08 6.26
CA CYS A 53 -3.43 1.30 7.00
C CYS A 53 -3.93 1.10 8.41
N THR A 54 -3.00 0.85 9.33
CA THR A 54 -3.23 0.82 10.77
C THR A 54 -2.25 1.78 11.42
N PRO A 55 -2.52 2.33 12.60
CA PRO A 55 -1.55 3.20 13.28
C PRO A 55 -0.22 2.49 13.58
N GLU A 56 -0.22 1.15 13.62
CA GLU A 56 0.97 0.33 13.85
C GLU A 56 1.84 0.19 12.59
N THR A 57 1.22 0.20 11.40
CA THR A 57 1.91 -0.03 10.11
C THR A 57 2.12 1.26 9.31
N ALA A 58 1.31 2.29 9.56
CA ALA A 58 1.37 3.55 8.86
C ALA A 58 2.15 4.58 9.67
N GLN A 59 3.14 5.20 9.05
CA GLN A 59 3.91 6.29 9.63
C GLN A 59 3.14 7.60 9.50
N LYS A 60 3.03 8.33 10.61
CA LYS A 60 2.48 9.69 10.64
C LYS A 60 3.47 10.63 9.96
N ILE A 61 3.03 11.32 8.91
CA ILE A 61 3.77 12.33 8.16
C ILE A 61 3.07 13.67 8.35
N GLN A 62 3.84 14.68 8.73
CA GLN A 62 3.35 16.05 8.77
C GLN A 62 3.63 16.72 7.42
N THR A 63 2.58 17.11 6.72
CA THR A 63 2.63 17.82 5.44
C THR A 63 2.12 19.25 5.62
N ALA A 64 2.38 20.13 4.64
CA ALA A 64 1.89 21.51 4.68
C ALA A 64 0.36 21.61 4.81
N ASP A 65 -0.37 20.63 4.27
CA ASP A 65 -1.83 20.50 4.33
C ASP A 65 -2.35 19.85 5.63
N GLY A 66 -1.47 19.42 6.54
CA GLY A 66 -1.83 18.74 7.78
C GLY A 66 -1.18 17.37 7.95
N VAL A 67 -1.78 16.53 8.80
CA VAL A 67 -1.27 15.18 9.10
C VAL A 67 -1.78 14.19 8.05
N LYS A 68 -0.86 13.47 7.42
CA LYS A 68 -1.14 12.30 6.59
C LYS A 68 -0.45 11.08 7.15
N TYR A 69 -0.91 9.90 6.80
CA TYR A 69 -0.25 8.65 7.14
C TYR A 69 0.29 7.99 5.88
N ARG A 70 1.41 7.29 5.98
CA ARG A 70 1.98 6.55 4.86
C ARG A 70 2.47 5.19 5.32
N CYS A 71 2.10 4.15 4.59
CA CYS A 71 2.58 2.81 4.86
C CYS A 71 3.39 2.31 3.66
N GLU A 72 4.41 1.49 3.88
CA GLU A 72 5.14 0.82 2.79
C GLU A 72 5.12 -0.69 3.07
N CYS A 73 4.54 -1.46 2.15
CA CYS A 73 4.58 -2.93 2.24
C CYS A 73 5.29 -3.50 1.02
N LYS A 74 6.12 -4.51 1.29
CA LYS A 74 6.61 -5.41 0.26
C LYS A 74 5.57 -6.51 0.06
N CYS A 75 5.04 -6.62 -1.15
CA CYS A 75 4.12 -7.68 -1.50
C CYS A 75 4.92 -8.94 -1.78
N LYS A 76 4.49 -10.06 -1.21
CA LYS A 76 5.07 -11.37 -1.48
C LYS A 76 4.17 -12.12 -2.46
N CYS A 77 4.74 -12.42 -3.62
CA CYS A 77 4.54 -13.70 -4.25
C CYS A 77 5.55 -14.69 -3.62
#